data_AF-A0A453SFU2-F1
#
_entry.id   AF-A0A453SFU2-F1
#
_cell.length_a   1.000
_cell.length_b   1.000
_cell.length_c   1.000
_cell.angle_alpha   90.00
_cell.angle_beta   90.00
_cell.angle_gamma   90.00
#
_symmetry.space_group_name_H-M   'P 1'
#
loop_
_entity.id
_entity.type
_entity.pdbx_description
1 polymer ?
#
loop_
_entity_poly.entity_id
_entity_poly.type
_entity_poly.pdbx_seq_one_letter_code
_entity_poly.pdbx_strand_id
1 'polypeptide(L)'
;MAGAASSVAPVLVICLLSLALFLHRCRSCEAVERERTLAMIKPDGLSGNYKEKIKEAILGSGFDIIEEAVVHLDAERASLFYAEHADRSFFNSLVKYMTSGPVCAMVLESPDAISRWRNLIGPTDARKAKTSHPDRLRTTAFLFLVENTLCEINDDSNANILINNN
;
A
#
# COMPACT_ATOMS: atom_id res chain seq x y z
N MET A 1 -2.43 37.83 69.82
CA MET A 1 -2.96 36.71 69.01
C MET A 1 -2.83 37.09 67.55
N ALA A 2 -1.73 36.68 66.88
CA ALA A 2 -1.50 36.97 65.47
C ALA A 2 -1.54 35.63 64.71
N GLY A 3 -2.56 35.46 63.87
CA GLY A 3 -2.78 34.25 63.07
C GLY A 3 -1.80 34.21 61.89
N ALA A 4 -1.03 33.13 61.80
CA ALA A 4 -0.20 32.83 60.65
C ALA A 4 -1.11 32.40 59.48
N ALA A 5 -1.30 33.28 58.51
CA ALA A 5 -1.83 32.93 57.19
C ALA A 5 -0.75 32.11 56.46
N SER A 6 -0.87 30.78 56.54
CA SER A 6 -0.02 29.86 55.79
C SER A 6 -0.33 29.99 54.30
N SER A 7 0.69 30.39 53.54
CA SER A 7 0.66 30.52 52.08
C SER A 7 0.49 29.15 51.43
N VAL A 8 -0.77 28.73 51.23
CA VAL A 8 -1.15 27.52 50.47
C VAL A 8 -1.18 27.74 48.95
N ALA A 9 -1.03 28.99 48.50
CA ALA A 9 -1.06 29.38 47.10
C ALA A 9 0.01 28.70 46.20
N PRO A 10 1.30 28.58 46.59
CA PRO A 10 2.31 28.04 45.68
C PRO A 10 2.19 26.52 45.48
N VAL A 11 1.71 25.77 46.48
CA VAL A 11 1.54 24.31 46.38
C VAL A 11 0.40 23.96 45.43
N LEU A 12 -0.68 24.73 45.44
CA LEU A 12 -1.81 24.51 44.53
C LEU A 12 -1.43 24.79 43.07
N VAL A 13 -0.63 25.83 42.82
CA VAL A 13 -0.14 26.19 41.48
C VAL A 13 0.80 25.12 40.93
N ILE A 14 1.73 24.61 41.75
CA ILE A 14 2.62 23.51 41.36
C ILE A 14 1.80 22.24 41.06
N CYS A 15 0.77 21.94 41.85
CA CYS A 15 -0.07 20.76 41.64
C CYS A 15 -0.89 20.88 40.34
N LEU A 16 -1.44 22.06 40.04
CA LEU A 16 -2.16 22.34 38.80
C LEU A 16 -1.25 22.32 37.57
N LEU A 17 -0.02 22.84 37.66
CA LEU A 17 0.98 22.75 36.59
C LEU A 17 1.44 21.30 36.38
N SER A 18 1.62 20.53 37.45
CA SER A 18 1.98 19.11 37.39
C SER A 18 0.84 18.27 36.79
N LEU A 19 -0.41 18.53 37.17
CA LEU A 19 -1.60 17.90 36.61
C LEU A 19 -1.80 18.30 35.14
N ALA A 20 -1.57 19.56 34.78
CA ALA A 20 -1.61 20.02 33.39
C ALA A 20 -0.50 19.40 32.53
N LEU A 21 0.69 19.15 33.08
CA LEU A 21 1.76 18.40 32.41
C LEU A 21 1.46 16.90 32.32
N PHE A 22 0.79 16.33 33.33
CA PHE A 22 0.34 14.92 33.32
C PHE A 22 -0.79 14.71 32.31
N LEU A 23 -1.70 15.68 32.18
CA LEU A 23 -2.77 15.70 31.17
C LEU A 23 -2.25 16.07 29.76
N HIS A 24 -1.14 16.80 29.63
CA HIS A 24 -0.47 17.05 28.34
C HIS A 24 0.30 15.84 27.82
N ARG A 25 0.67 14.87 28.67
CA ARG A 25 1.41 13.66 28.25
C ARG A 25 0.52 12.59 27.59
N CYS A 26 -0.73 12.92 27.26
CA CYS A 26 -1.66 12.01 26.57
C CYS A 26 -2.15 12.55 25.21
N ARG A 27 -1.31 13.34 24.53
CA ARG A 27 -1.33 13.56 23.08
C ARG A 27 0.10 13.20 22.64
N SER A 28 0.39 12.06 22.03
CA SER A 28 -0.15 11.62 20.75
C SER A 28 -0.04 10.10 20.64
N CYS A 29 -1.16 9.41 20.54
CA CYS A 29 -1.21 8.25 19.66
C CYS A 29 -1.53 8.86 18.29
N GLU A 30 -0.50 9.20 17.53
CA GLU A 30 -0.68 9.66 16.16
C GLU A 30 -1.33 8.48 15.43
N ALA A 31 -2.62 8.61 15.08
CA ALA A 31 -3.28 7.63 14.25
C ALA A 31 -2.48 7.58 12.96
N VAL A 32 -1.70 6.52 12.78
CA VAL A 32 -0.90 6.36 11.58
C VAL A 32 -1.90 6.12 10.46
N GLU A 33 -2.11 7.13 9.63
CA GLU A 33 -2.98 7.06 8.44
C GLU A 33 -2.52 5.85 7.61
N ARG A 34 -3.38 4.83 7.55
CA ARG A 34 -3.11 3.62 6.78
C ARG A 34 -3.63 3.81 5.38
N GLU A 35 -2.73 3.73 4.43
CA GLU A 35 -3.06 3.82 3.01
C GLU A 35 -3.21 2.41 2.45
N ARG A 36 -4.06 2.26 1.43
CA ARG A 36 -4.20 1.02 0.66
C ARG A 36 -3.68 1.23 -0.75
N THR A 37 -3.11 0.16 -1.30
CA THR A 37 -2.66 0.11 -2.69
C THR A 37 -3.00 -1.25 -3.29
N LEU A 38 -3.40 -1.22 -4.55
CA LEU A 38 -3.57 -2.42 -5.35
C LEU A 38 -2.23 -2.96 -5.89
N ALA A 39 -2.00 -4.25 -5.69
CA ALA A 39 -0.88 -5.02 -6.21
C ALA A 39 -1.38 -6.13 -7.13
N MET A 40 -0.64 -6.46 -8.18
CA MET A 40 -0.99 -7.56 -9.07
C MET A 40 0.22 -8.37 -9.50
N ILE A 41 0.12 -9.69 -9.31
CA ILE A 41 1.03 -10.70 -9.87
C ILE A 41 0.49 -11.10 -11.25
N LYS A 42 1.32 -10.92 -12.27
CA LYS A 42 1.02 -11.24 -13.67
C LYS A 42 0.95 -12.76 -13.91
N PRO A 43 0.43 -13.23 -15.06
CA PRO A 43 0.27 -14.66 -15.31
C PRO A 43 1.55 -15.48 -15.16
N ASP A 44 2.68 -14.96 -15.65
CA ASP A 44 3.98 -15.64 -15.52
C ASP A 44 4.43 -15.80 -14.06
N GLY A 45 4.02 -14.87 -13.19
CA GLY A 45 4.36 -14.83 -11.77
C GLY A 45 3.59 -15.80 -10.89
N LEU A 46 2.51 -16.39 -11.42
CA LEU A 46 1.73 -17.40 -10.70
C LEU A 46 2.24 -18.82 -10.92
N SER A 47 3.17 -19.02 -11.84
CA SER A 47 3.73 -20.35 -12.11
C SER A 47 4.73 -20.75 -11.02
N GLY A 48 4.65 -21.99 -10.55
CA GLY A 48 5.59 -22.53 -9.55
C GLY A 48 5.52 -21.79 -8.20
N ASN A 49 6.67 -21.64 -7.54
CA ASN A 49 6.77 -21.10 -6.18
C ASN A 49 7.03 -19.58 -6.13
N TYR A 50 6.79 -18.84 -7.22
CA TYR A 50 7.08 -17.41 -7.27
C TYR A 50 6.04 -16.59 -6.47
N LYS A 51 4.76 -16.98 -6.52
CA LYS A 51 3.69 -16.31 -5.79
C LYS A 51 3.98 -16.26 -4.29
N GLU A 52 4.35 -17.38 -3.69
CA GLU A 52 4.65 -17.50 -2.26
C GLU A 52 5.84 -16.61 -1.88
N LYS A 53 6.93 -16.64 -2.67
CA LYS A 53 8.10 -15.78 -2.44
C LYS A 53 7.78 -14.29 -2.53
N ILE A 54 6.91 -13.91 -3.48
CA ILE A 54 6.46 -12.53 -3.61
C ILE A 54 5.66 -12.13 -2.37
N LYS A 55 4.72 -12.96 -1.92
CA LYS A 55 3.93 -12.72 -0.70
C LYS A 55 4.81 -12.60 0.55
N GLU A 56 5.78 -13.50 0.72
CA GLU A 56 6.74 -13.43 1.82
C GLU A 56 7.52 -12.12 1.81
N ALA A 57 7.94 -11.65 0.64
CA ALA A 57 8.67 -10.40 0.53
C ALA A 57 7.78 -9.16 0.76
N ILE A 58 6.50 -9.21 0.36
CA ILE A 58 5.50 -8.17 0.68
C ILE A 58 5.32 -8.07 2.19
N LEU A 59 5.02 -9.20 2.85
CA LEU A 59 4.80 -9.27 4.29
C LEU A 59 6.06 -8.88 5.07
N GLY A 60 7.23 -9.37 4.64
CA GLY A 60 8.53 -9.02 5.21
C GLY A 60 8.92 -7.55 5.03
N SER A 61 8.30 -6.85 4.09
CA SER A 61 8.48 -5.41 3.88
C SER A 61 7.53 -4.56 4.74
N GLY A 62 6.72 -5.17 5.60
CA GLY A 62 5.81 -4.50 6.52
C GLY A 62 4.53 -3.97 5.86
N PHE A 63 4.00 -4.73 4.90
CA PHE A 63 2.65 -4.56 4.35
C PHE A 63 1.73 -5.64 4.91
N ASP A 64 0.47 -5.28 5.14
CA ASP A 64 -0.61 -6.21 5.40
C ASP A 64 -1.30 -6.55 4.07
N ILE A 65 -1.60 -7.82 3.81
CA ILE A 65 -2.44 -8.23 2.68
C ILE A 65 -3.88 -8.32 3.20
N ILE A 66 -4.73 -7.36 2.85
CA ILE A 66 -6.11 -7.26 3.33
C ILE A 66 -7.04 -8.19 2.55
N GLU A 67 -6.82 -8.25 1.24
CA GLU A 67 -7.62 -9.05 0.33
C GLU A 67 -6.73 -9.61 -0.78
N GLU A 68 -7.01 -10.83 -1.24
CA GLU A 68 -6.37 -11.42 -2.40
C GLU A 68 -7.37 -12.24 -3.22
N ALA A 69 -7.26 -12.16 -4.54
CA ALA A 69 -8.06 -12.97 -5.46
C ALA A 69 -7.24 -13.39 -6.67
N VAL A 70 -7.35 -14.66 -7.03
CA VAL A 70 -6.85 -15.18 -8.31
C VAL A 70 -7.98 -15.12 -9.31
N VAL A 71 -7.81 -14.32 -10.36
CA VAL A 71 -8.84 -14.08 -11.37
C VAL A 71 -8.29 -14.30 -12.77
N HIS A 72 -9.13 -14.80 -13.67
CA HIS A 72 -8.82 -14.84 -15.10
C HIS A 72 -9.55 -13.67 -15.76
N LEU A 73 -8.79 -12.68 -16.22
CA LEU A 73 -9.37 -11.51 -16.89
C LEU A 73 -9.77 -11.87 -18.32
N ASP A 74 -10.98 -11.50 -18.72
CA ASP A 74 -11.35 -11.44 -20.13
C ASP A 74 -10.80 -10.15 -20.78
N ALA A 75 -10.90 -10.06 -22.10
CA ALA A 75 -10.38 -8.93 -22.85
C ALA A 75 -11.11 -7.62 -22.52
N GLU A 76 -12.39 -7.67 -22.16
CA GLU A 76 -13.18 -6.48 -21.82
C GLU A 76 -12.73 -5.90 -20.48
N ARG A 77 -12.69 -6.72 -19.42
CA ARG A 77 -12.21 -6.36 -18.09
C ARG A 77 -10.76 -5.89 -18.12
N ALA A 78 -9.89 -6.60 -18.84
CA ALA A 78 -8.49 -6.16 -19.00
C ALA A 78 -8.38 -4.82 -19.74
N SER A 79 -9.21 -4.58 -20.76
CA SER A 79 -9.22 -3.31 -21.50
C SER A 79 -9.74 -2.16 -20.63
N LEU A 80 -10.79 -2.40 -19.85
CA LEU A 80 -11.33 -1.42 -18.89
C LEU A 80 -10.29 -1.07 -17.83
N PHE A 81 -9.62 -2.07 -17.27
CA PHE A 81 -8.57 -1.85 -16.27
C PHE A 81 -7.39 -1.03 -16.81
N TYR A 82 -7.05 -1.19 -18.10
CA TYR A 82 -5.98 -0.43 -18.76
C TYR A 82 -6.49 0.72 -19.63
N ALA A 83 -7.71 1.22 -19.41
CA ALA A 83 -8.33 2.23 -20.29
C ALA A 83 -7.48 3.50 -20.43
N GLU A 84 -6.75 3.91 -19.38
CA GLU A 84 -5.80 5.04 -19.41
C GLU A 84 -4.62 4.83 -20.39
N HIS A 85 -4.40 3.60 -20.84
CA HIS A 85 -3.36 3.24 -21.78
C HIS A 85 -3.90 2.90 -23.16
N ALA A 86 -5.20 3.09 -23.43
CA ALA A 86 -5.84 2.73 -24.71
C ALA A 86 -5.16 3.37 -25.93
N ASP A 87 -4.66 4.61 -25.79
CA ASP A 87 -3.96 5.33 -26.86
C ASP A 87 -2.50 4.88 -27.07
N ARG A 88 -1.98 3.96 -26.25
CA ARG A 88 -0.60 3.49 -26.35
C ARG A 88 -0.48 2.36 -27.36
N SER A 89 0.57 2.40 -28.17
CA SER A 89 0.85 1.37 -29.19
C SER A 89 1.02 -0.05 -28.65
N PHE A 90 1.30 -0.21 -27.36
CA PHE A 90 1.44 -1.52 -26.70
C PHE A 90 0.14 -2.04 -26.05
N PHE A 91 -0.96 -1.28 -26.08
CA PHE A 91 -2.20 -1.60 -25.37
C PHE A 91 -2.75 -2.99 -25.73
N ASN A 92 -2.93 -3.27 -27.02
CA ASN A 92 -3.47 -4.56 -27.47
C ASN A 92 -2.59 -5.75 -27.04
N SER A 93 -1.27 -5.56 -27.07
CA SER A 93 -0.31 -6.59 -26.61
C SER A 93 -0.39 -6.78 -25.09
N LEU A 94 -0.59 -5.69 -24.34
CA LEU A 94 -0.78 -5.73 -22.89
C LEU A 94 -2.07 -6.46 -22.52
N VAL A 95 -3.20 -6.11 -23.15
CA VAL A 95 -4.49 -6.80 -22.93
C VAL A 95 -4.34 -8.30 -23.23
N LYS A 96 -3.78 -8.65 -24.40
CA LYS A 96 -3.57 -10.06 -24.77
C LYS A 96 -2.73 -10.82 -23.75
N TYR A 97 -1.66 -10.20 -23.25
CA TYR A 97 -0.80 -10.79 -22.23
C TYR A 97 -1.55 -10.97 -20.89
N MET A 98 -2.35 -10.00 -20.48
CA MET A 98 -3.09 -10.06 -19.21
C MET A 98 -4.23 -11.08 -19.26
N THR A 99 -4.77 -11.36 -20.44
CA THR A 99 -5.79 -12.40 -20.66
C THR A 99 -5.21 -13.80 -20.89
N SER A 100 -3.88 -13.95 -21.04
CA SER A 100 -3.28 -15.23 -21.42
C SER A 100 -3.27 -16.27 -20.29
N GLY A 101 -3.59 -15.86 -19.07
CA GLY A 101 -3.66 -16.74 -17.91
C GLY A 101 -4.22 -16.03 -16.68
N PRO A 102 -4.29 -16.73 -15.53
CA PRO A 102 -4.75 -16.15 -14.28
C PRO A 102 -3.81 -15.05 -13.79
N VAL A 103 -4.33 -14.09 -13.05
CA VAL A 103 -3.58 -13.05 -12.32
C VAL A 103 -3.97 -13.10 -10.85
N CYS A 104 -3.06 -12.72 -9.94
CA CYS A 104 -3.41 -12.57 -8.52
C CYS A 104 -3.42 -11.08 -8.19
N ALA A 105 -4.60 -10.55 -7.90
CA ALA A 105 -4.78 -9.19 -7.40
C ALA A 105 -4.78 -9.22 -5.87
N MET A 106 -4.14 -8.22 -5.24
CA MET A 106 -4.03 -8.10 -3.80
C MET A 106 -4.23 -6.64 -3.38
N VAL A 107 -5.01 -6.42 -2.32
CA VAL A 107 -5.09 -5.13 -1.64
C VAL A 107 -4.08 -5.12 -0.50
N LEU A 108 -3.09 -4.24 -0.60
CA LEU A 108 -2.05 -4.07 0.40
C LEU A 108 -2.35 -2.86 1.26
N GLU A 109 -2.16 -2.96 2.57
CA GLU A 109 -2.32 -1.86 3.51
C GLU A 109 -1.03 -1.63 4.30
N SER A 110 -0.62 -0.37 4.40
CA SER A 110 0.45 0.06 5.31
C SER A 110 0.47 1.59 5.44
N PRO A 111 1.18 2.14 6.44
CA PRO A 111 1.52 3.57 6.42
C PRO A 111 2.33 3.90 5.16
N ASP A 112 1.92 4.95 4.42
CA ASP A 112 2.52 5.35 3.13
C ASP A 112 2.60 4.21 2.10
N ALA A 113 1.57 3.36 2.04
CA ALA A 113 1.56 2.15 1.23
C ALA A 113 1.91 2.39 -0.23
N ILE A 114 1.37 3.43 -0.86
CA ILE A 114 1.63 3.70 -2.27
C ILE A 114 3.13 4.01 -2.48
N SER A 115 3.69 4.94 -1.70
CA SER A 115 5.10 5.34 -1.82
C SER A 115 6.04 4.18 -1.55
N ARG A 116 5.78 3.43 -0.46
CA ARG A 116 6.58 2.25 -0.09
C ARG A 116 6.48 1.16 -1.14
N TRP A 117 5.31 0.97 -1.75
CA TRP A 117 5.08 -0.06 -2.75
C TRP A 117 5.84 0.26 -4.04
N ARG A 118 5.79 1.53 -4.49
CA ARG A 118 6.61 2.02 -5.60
C ARG A 118 8.10 1.77 -5.36
N ASN A 119 8.56 2.06 -4.15
CA ASN A 119 9.95 1.84 -3.76
C ASN A 119 10.31 0.35 -3.74
N LEU A 120 9.44 -0.51 -3.21
CA LEU A 120 9.69 -1.95 -3.09
C LEU A 120 9.74 -2.66 -4.45
N ILE A 121 8.84 -2.31 -5.37
CA ILE A 121 8.85 -2.86 -6.73
C ILE A 121 10.09 -2.37 -7.48
N GLY A 122 10.43 -1.08 -7.38
CA GLY A 122 11.52 -0.49 -8.14
C GLY A 122 11.12 -0.11 -9.58
N PRO A 123 12.08 0.34 -10.41
CA PRO A 123 11.79 1.02 -11.67
C PRO A 123 11.12 0.13 -12.72
N THR A 124 10.28 0.75 -13.56
CA THR A 124 9.43 0.06 -14.55
C THR A 124 10.21 -0.84 -15.53
N ASP A 125 11.44 -0.48 -15.88
CA ASP A 125 12.30 -1.30 -16.75
C ASP A 125 13.07 -2.34 -15.93
N ALA A 126 12.76 -3.63 -16.13
CA ALA A 126 13.38 -4.75 -15.42
C ALA A 126 14.91 -4.82 -15.63
N ARG A 127 15.43 -4.37 -16.78
CA ARG A 127 16.89 -4.29 -17.00
C ARG A 127 17.50 -3.21 -16.13
N LYS A 128 16.84 -2.05 -16.04
CA LYS A 128 17.28 -0.96 -15.15
C LYS A 128 17.13 -1.35 -13.68
N ALA A 129 16.10 -2.11 -13.31
CA ALA A 129 15.93 -2.64 -11.96
C ALA A 129 17.09 -3.56 -11.58
N LYS A 130 17.45 -4.53 -12.44
CA LYS A 130 18.57 -5.46 -12.19
C LYS A 130 19.91 -4.76 -11.97
N THR A 131 20.18 -3.67 -12.69
CA THR A 131 21.43 -2.92 -12.58
C THR A 131 21.44 -1.95 -11.38
N SER A 132 20.31 -1.28 -11.10
CA SER A 132 20.26 -0.23 -10.06
C SER A 132 19.90 -0.78 -8.68
N HIS A 133 19.09 -1.84 -8.60
CA HIS A 133 18.53 -2.36 -7.37
C HIS A 133 18.25 -3.88 -7.48
N PRO A 134 19.28 -4.73 -7.34
CA PRO A 134 19.15 -6.17 -7.53
C PRO A 134 18.16 -6.85 -6.57
N ASP A 135 17.93 -6.29 -5.38
CA ASP A 135 17.07 -6.85 -4.32
C ASP A 135 15.58 -6.48 -4.44
N ARG A 136 15.16 -5.80 -5.51
CA ARG A 136 13.76 -5.37 -5.71
C ARG A 136 12.93 -6.47 -6.37
N LEU A 137 11.64 -6.52 -6.04
CA LEU A 137 10.70 -7.53 -6.56
C LEU A 137 10.58 -7.52 -8.09
N ARG A 138 10.80 -6.37 -8.74
CA ARG A 138 10.75 -6.25 -10.20
C ARG A 138 11.93 -6.89 -10.92
N THR A 139 13.05 -7.12 -10.25
CA THR A 139 14.17 -7.91 -10.79
C THR A 139 13.74 -9.36 -11.05
N THR A 140 12.74 -9.85 -10.31
CA THR A 140 12.09 -11.14 -10.53
C THR A 140 11.05 -11.09 -11.66
N ALA A 141 10.86 -9.96 -12.36
CA ALA A 141 10.04 -9.77 -13.58
C ALA A 141 8.51 -9.97 -13.50
N PHE A 142 7.95 -10.36 -12.34
CA PHE A 142 6.57 -10.87 -12.27
C PHE A 142 5.51 -9.92 -11.69
N LEU A 143 5.91 -8.76 -11.17
CA LEU A 143 5.05 -7.89 -10.38
C LEU A 143 4.81 -6.54 -11.08
N PHE A 144 3.55 -6.07 -11.08
CA PHE A 144 3.17 -4.76 -11.60
C PHE A 144 2.71 -3.83 -10.47
N LEU A 145 3.00 -2.54 -10.66
CA LEU A 145 2.52 -1.42 -9.85
C LEU A 145 1.32 -0.83 -10.58
N VAL A 146 0.15 -0.78 -9.94
CA VAL A 146 -0.96 0.04 -10.44
C VAL A 146 -0.59 1.49 -10.12
N GLU A 147 -0.26 2.29 -11.14
CA GLU A 147 -0.03 3.72 -10.97
C GLU A 147 -1.38 4.40 -10.73
N ASN A 148 -1.85 4.39 -9.49
CA ASN A 148 -2.95 5.27 -9.12
C ASN A 148 -2.42 6.71 -9.13
N THR A 149 -2.81 7.45 -10.16
CA THR A 149 -2.63 8.90 -10.26
C THR A 149 -3.87 9.54 -9.64
N LEU A 150 -3.68 10.19 -8.50
CA LEU A 150 -4.54 11.23 -7.91
C LEU A 150 -5.92 10.84 -7.36
N CYS A 151 -5.92 10.87 -6.03
CA CYS A 151 -6.85 11.57 -5.15
C CYS A 151 -8.07 10.80 -4.62
N GLU A 152 -8.17 10.93 -3.30
CA GLU A 152 -9.23 10.47 -2.39
C GLU A 152 -9.31 8.95 -2.24
N ILE A 153 -8.84 8.51 -1.06
CA ILE A 153 -9.31 7.33 -0.31
C ILE A 153 -10.51 6.68 -1.00
N ASN A 154 -10.30 5.56 -1.72
CA ASN A 154 -11.25 4.48 -2.07
C ASN A 154 -10.70 3.70 -3.28
N ASP A 155 -9.62 2.94 -3.08
CA ASP A 155 -9.02 2.02 -4.07
C ASP A 155 -10.00 0.90 -4.56
N ASP A 156 -11.24 0.93 -4.08
CA ASP A 156 -12.35 0.06 -4.44
C ASP A 156 -12.62 0.03 -5.94
N SER A 157 -12.41 1.10 -6.72
CA SER A 157 -12.84 1.06 -8.14
C SER A 157 -12.03 0.05 -8.97
N ASN A 158 -10.70 0.10 -8.87
CA ASN A 158 -9.82 -0.83 -9.57
C ASN A 158 -9.79 -2.21 -8.90
N ALA A 159 -9.85 -2.24 -7.57
CA ALA A 159 -10.02 -3.49 -6.83
C ALA A 159 -11.35 -4.16 -7.19
N ASN A 160 -12.44 -3.42 -7.39
CA ASN A 160 -13.74 -3.96 -7.77
C ASN A 160 -13.69 -4.59 -9.16
N ILE A 161 -13.01 -3.95 -10.13
CA ILE A 161 -12.85 -4.50 -11.48
C ILE A 161 -12.14 -5.86 -11.46
N LEU A 162 -11.20 -6.05 -10.53
CA LEU A 162 -10.34 -7.24 -10.48
C LEU A 162 -10.77 -8.29 -9.47
N ILE A 163 -11.27 -7.88 -8.30
CA ILE A 163 -11.50 -8.73 -7.13
C ILE A 163 -13.01 -8.98 -6.95
N ASN A 164 -13.86 -8.01 -7.25
CA ASN A 164 -15.30 -8.15 -7.09
C ASN A 164 -15.99 -8.64 -8.38
N ASN A 165 -16.64 -9.80 -8.30
CA ASN A 165 -17.30 -10.47 -9.42
C ASN A 165 -18.77 -10.08 -9.60
N ASN A 166 -19.18 -8.88 -9.18
CA ASN A 166 -20.58 -8.45 -9.20
C ASN A 166 -20.86 -7.47 -10.34
#